data_AF-A0A7C4WBU0-F1
#
_entry.id   AF-A0A7C4WBU0-F1
#
_cell.length_a   1.000
_cell.length_b   1.000
_cell.length_c   1.000
_cell.angle_alpha   90.00
_cell.angle_beta   90.00
_cell.angle_gamma   90.00
#
_symmetry.space_group_name_H-M   'P 1'
#
loop_
_entity.id
_entity.type
_entity.pdbx_description
1 polymer ?
#
loop_
_entity_poly.entity_id
_entity_poly.type
_entity_poly.pdbx_seq_one_letter_code
_entity_poly.pdbx_strand_id
1 'polypeptide(L)'
;MARRELSMKRWSTLGLVIAFLILALFVYLEPKITARSTPTPEGTSRNLLEISSASIQRIRVIDHSNRLEAEAERDASGQWFLTVPTRHLVRQDALDTLAGGLATLFVQQVISDVTDLSAYGLVTPTYTIVISATDRVFTLTVGSPTPIGGGYYVRREGDPAVYV
;
A
#
# COMPACT_ATOMS: atom_id res chain seq x y z
N MET A 1 -20.60 -13.88 -44.21
CA MET A 1 -20.35 -12.51 -43.71
C MET A 1 -19.75 -12.61 -42.32
N ALA A 2 -18.55 -12.05 -42.13
CA ALA A 2 -17.65 -12.32 -41.02
C ALA A 2 -18.07 -11.63 -39.71
N ARG A 3 -17.99 -12.35 -38.58
CA ARG A 3 -17.81 -11.76 -37.24
C ARG A 3 -16.39 -12.07 -36.79
N ARG A 4 -15.49 -11.09 -36.92
CA ARG A 4 -14.11 -11.14 -36.41
C ARG A 4 -14.03 -10.42 -35.07
N GLU A 5 -13.58 -11.17 -34.06
CA GLU A 5 -12.65 -10.81 -32.99
C GLU A 5 -12.85 -9.49 -32.21
N LEU A 6 -13.40 -9.60 -30.99
CA LEU A 6 -13.07 -8.70 -29.87
C LEU A 6 -12.04 -9.40 -28.97
N SER A 7 -10.81 -9.53 -29.47
CA SER A 7 -9.64 -9.93 -28.68
C SER A 7 -8.65 -8.78 -28.70
N MET A 8 -8.67 -7.95 -27.66
CA MET A 8 -7.60 -7.08 -27.13
C MET A 8 -8.23 -6.03 -26.21
N LYS A 9 -7.47 -5.56 -25.20
CA LYS A 9 -7.71 -4.34 -24.37
C LYS A 9 -8.40 -4.46 -22.99
N ARG A 10 -8.34 -5.59 -22.26
CA ARG A 10 -8.62 -5.62 -20.79
C ARG A 10 -7.36 -5.43 -19.93
N TRP A 11 -6.20 -5.84 -20.43
CA TRP A 11 -4.91 -5.61 -19.77
C TRP A 11 -4.36 -4.20 -19.96
N SER A 12 -4.71 -3.53 -21.08
CA SER A 12 -4.33 -2.12 -21.28
C SER A 12 -5.14 -1.16 -20.41
N THR A 13 -6.39 -1.51 -20.05
CA THR A 13 -7.21 -0.74 -19.09
C THR A 13 -6.69 -0.92 -17.67
N LEU A 14 -6.24 -2.13 -17.31
CA LEU A 14 -5.64 -2.38 -15.99
C LEU A 14 -4.30 -1.64 -15.82
N GLY A 15 -3.46 -1.62 -16.86
CA GLY A 15 -2.24 -0.80 -16.88
C GLY A 15 -2.53 0.69 -16.79
N LEU A 16 -3.62 1.17 -17.39
CA LEU A 16 -4.06 2.56 -17.29
C LEU A 16 -4.57 2.90 -15.87
N VAL A 17 -5.30 2.01 -15.21
CA VAL A 17 -5.78 2.21 -13.83
C VAL A 17 -4.62 2.17 -12.85
N ILE A 18 -3.65 1.26 -13.02
CA ILE A 18 -2.43 1.24 -12.20
C ILE A 18 -1.59 2.49 -12.46
N ALA A 19 -1.43 2.91 -13.72
CA ALA A 19 -0.76 4.16 -14.05
C ALA A 19 -1.51 5.38 -13.49
N PHE A 20 -2.85 5.35 -13.46
CA PHE A 20 -3.68 6.41 -12.89
C PHE A 20 -3.65 6.41 -11.37
N LEU A 21 -3.53 5.26 -10.72
CA LEU A 21 -3.32 5.13 -9.28
C LEU A 21 -1.91 5.55 -8.89
N ILE A 22 -0.90 5.20 -9.68
CA ILE A 22 0.48 5.67 -9.51
C ILE A 22 0.55 7.17 -9.77
N LEU A 23 -0.17 7.68 -10.78
CA LEU A 23 -0.23 9.11 -11.09
C LEU A 23 -1.02 9.87 -10.02
N ALA A 24 -2.14 9.33 -9.54
CA ALA A 24 -2.90 9.90 -8.44
C ALA A 24 -2.09 9.86 -7.14
N LEU A 25 -1.35 8.78 -6.90
CA LEU A 25 -0.39 8.65 -5.81
C LEU A 25 0.76 9.64 -5.98
N PHE A 26 1.28 9.85 -7.19
CA PHE A 26 2.34 10.81 -7.50
C PHE A 26 1.89 12.27 -7.38
N VAL A 27 0.65 12.58 -7.78
CA VAL A 27 -0.01 13.87 -7.55
C VAL A 27 -0.34 14.06 -6.07
N TYR A 28 -0.69 12.99 -5.34
CA TYR A 28 -0.78 13.03 -3.88
C TYR A 28 0.59 13.17 -3.20
N LEU A 29 1.64 12.68 -3.85
CA LEU A 29 3.05 12.85 -3.48
C LEU A 29 3.67 14.12 -4.07
N GLU A 30 2.89 15.02 -4.70
CA GLU A 30 3.36 16.39 -4.87
C GLU A 30 3.69 16.91 -3.48
N PRO A 31 4.96 17.27 -3.22
CA PRO A 31 5.29 17.85 -1.96
C PRO A 31 4.62 19.22 -1.98
N LYS A 32 3.51 19.34 -1.25
CA LYS A 32 2.98 20.62 -0.81
C LYS A 32 4.01 21.23 0.14
N ILE A 33 5.18 21.62 -0.38
CA ILE A 33 6.06 22.59 0.25
C ILE A 33 5.39 23.94 0.06
N THR A 34 4.31 24.13 0.78
CA THR A 34 3.90 25.44 1.23
C THR A 34 3.76 25.30 2.72
N ALA A 35 4.78 25.78 3.39
CA ALA A 35 4.87 25.89 4.82
C ALA A 35 3.55 26.43 5.39
N ARG A 36 2.82 25.55 6.06
CA ARG A 36 2.02 25.94 7.21
C ARG A 36 2.30 24.91 8.29
N SER A 37 3.30 25.24 9.10
CA SER A 37 3.58 24.59 10.38
C SER A 37 2.30 24.63 11.20
N THR A 38 1.53 23.56 11.12
CA THR A 38 0.53 23.24 12.12
C THR A 38 1.33 22.45 13.16
N PRO A 39 1.31 22.84 14.46
CA PRO A 39 2.09 22.14 15.47
C PRO A 39 1.57 20.71 15.55
N THR A 40 2.32 19.77 14.99
CA THR A 40 2.15 18.34 15.22
C THR A 40 2.25 18.15 16.73
N PRO A 41 1.20 17.63 17.40
CA PRO A 41 1.35 17.20 18.78
C PRO A 41 2.48 16.19 18.79
N GLU A 42 3.46 16.38 19.68
CA GLU A 42 4.59 15.49 19.92
C GLU A 42 4.09 14.12 20.42
N GLY A 43 3.47 13.36 19.54
CA GLY A 43 3.27 11.93 19.69
C GLY A 43 4.46 11.26 19.01
N THR A 44 5.30 10.63 19.81
CA THR A 44 6.48 9.84 19.43
C THR A 44 6.36 9.26 18.01
N SER A 45 7.04 9.86 17.03
CA SER A 45 7.15 9.33 15.66
C SER A 45 7.79 7.95 15.70
N ARG A 46 6.97 6.90 15.77
CA ARG A 46 7.40 5.51 15.77
C ARG A 46 7.08 4.91 14.41
N ASN A 47 8.08 4.33 13.76
CA ASN A 47 7.86 3.60 12.51
C ASN A 47 6.95 2.40 12.81
N LEU A 48 5.93 2.18 11.98
CA LEU A 48 4.95 1.11 12.19
C LEU A 48 5.59 -0.29 12.07
N LEU A 49 6.55 -0.43 11.15
CA LEU A 49 7.14 -1.72 10.79
C LEU A 49 8.54 -1.93 11.38
N GLU A 50 9.26 -0.86 11.75
CA GLU A 50 10.65 -0.91 12.25
C GLU A 50 11.56 -1.83 11.41
N ILE A 51 11.46 -1.73 10.08
CA ILE A 51 12.28 -2.50 9.12
C ILE A 51 13.06 -1.58 8.18
N SER A 52 14.11 -2.13 7.58
CA SER A 52 14.82 -1.49 6.48
C SER A 52 14.12 -1.78 5.15
N SER A 53 14.09 -0.82 4.24
CA SER A 53 13.57 -1.02 2.89
C SER A 53 14.36 -2.07 2.10
N ALA A 54 15.65 -2.23 2.42
CA ALA A 54 16.53 -3.22 1.80
C ALA A 54 16.22 -4.65 2.22
N SER A 55 15.57 -4.86 3.38
CA SER A 55 15.15 -6.21 3.78
C SER A 55 13.83 -6.62 3.15
N ILE A 56 13.07 -5.71 2.53
CA ILE A 56 11.79 -6.02 1.88
C ILE A 56 12.06 -6.76 0.57
N GLN A 57 11.64 -8.02 0.53
CA GLN A 57 11.78 -8.90 -0.64
C GLN A 57 10.48 -9.04 -1.42
N ARG A 58 9.33 -8.97 -0.75
CA ARG A 58 8.02 -9.15 -1.40
C ARG A 58 7.02 -8.12 -0.90
N ILE A 59 6.25 -7.56 -1.81
CA ILE A 59 5.13 -6.68 -1.53
C ILE A 59 3.93 -7.21 -2.29
N ARG A 60 2.92 -7.68 -1.57
CA ARG A 60 1.64 -8.12 -2.13
C ARG A 60 0.54 -7.20 -1.68
N VAL A 61 -0.27 -6.74 -2.61
CA VAL A 61 -1.42 -5.86 -2.38
C VAL A 61 -2.66 -6.55 -2.92
N ILE A 62 -3.65 -6.71 -2.05
CA ILE A 62 -4.97 -7.25 -2.38
C ILE A 62 -5.96 -6.11 -2.26
N ASP A 63 -6.71 -5.87 -3.33
CA ASP A 63 -7.86 -4.97 -3.34
C ASP A 63 -9.12 -5.83 -3.27
N HIS A 64 -9.80 -5.79 -2.12
CA HIS A 64 -11.02 -6.56 -1.89
C HIS A 64 -12.24 -5.96 -2.59
N SER A 65 -12.22 -4.66 -2.87
CA SER A 65 -13.31 -3.96 -3.55
C SER A 65 -13.39 -4.36 -5.02
N ASN A 66 -12.22 -4.39 -5.68
CA ASN A 66 -12.13 -4.73 -7.11
C ASN A 66 -11.75 -6.20 -7.36
N ARG A 67 -11.50 -6.99 -6.31
CA ARG A 67 -11.02 -8.38 -6.36
C ARG A 67 -9.74 -8.50 -7.19
N LEU A 68 -8.86 -7.52 -7.05
CA LEU A 68 -7.58 -7.45 -7.74
C LEU A 68 -6.45 -7.77 -6.79
N GLU A 69 -5.38 -8.28 -7.36
CA GLU A 69 -4.18 -8.68 -6.65
C GLU A 69 -2.98 -8.26 -7.48
N ALA A 70 -2.00 -7.66 -6.82
CA ALA A 70 -0.70 -7.37 -7.38
C ALA A 70 0.37 -7.87 -6.42
N GLU A 71 1.40 -8.52 -6.95
CA GLU A 71 2.53 -8.97 -6.16
C GLU A 71 3.81 -8.59 -6.87
N ALA A 72 4.72 -7.95 -6.14
CA ALA A 72 6.08 -7.68 -6.58
C ALA A 72 7.07 -8.42 -5.69
N GLU A 73 8.11 -8.98 -6.30
CA GLU A 73 9.19 -9.72 -5.65
C GLU A 73 10.53 -9.25 -6.17
N ARG A 74 11.51 -9.07 -5.27
CA ARG A 74 12.92 -8.92 -5.63
C ARG A 74 13.51 -10.28 -5.94
N ASP A 75 14.19 -10.39 -7.07
CA ASP A 75 14.98 -11.57 -7.38
C ASP A 75 16.35 -11.57 -6.68
N ALA A 76 17.13 -12.62 -6.89
CA ALA A 76 18.46 -12.76 -6.31
C ALA A 76 19.47 -11.70 -6.80
N SER A 77 19.19 -11.00 -7.92
CA SER A 77 19.99 -9.88 -8.41
C SER A 77 19.58 -8.53 -7.82
N GLY A 78 18.52 -8.51 -6.99
CA GLY A 78 17.97 -7.32 -6.37
C GLY A 78 16.93 -6.59 -7.23
N GLN A 79 16.56 -7.14 -8.39
CA GLN A 79 15.60 -6.51 -9.29
C GLN A 79 14.17 -6.90 -8.94
N TRP A 80 13.28 -5.92 -8.93
CA TRP A 80 11.84 -6.09 -8.76
C TRP A 80 11.17 -6.66 -10.01
N PHE A 81 10.40 -7.71 -9.82
CA PHE A 81 9.49 -8.27 -10.80
C PHE A 81 8.07 -8.23 -10.24
N LEU A 82 7.11 -7.79 -11.04
CA LEU A 82 5.72 -8.11 -10.74
C LEU A 82 5.55 -9.60 -11.03
N THR A 83 5.14 -10.40 -10.06
CA THR A 83 4.89 -11.84 -10.19
C THR A 83 3.41 -12.13 -10.43
N VAL A 84 2.52 -11.31 -9.87
CA VAL A 84 1.06 -11.40 -10.03
C VAL A 84 0.52 -10.08 -10.60
N PRO A 85 -0.29 -10.11 -11.68
CA PRO A 85 -0.88 -11.29 -12.32
C PRO A 85 0.03 -12.01 -13.33
N THR A 86 1.15 -11.41 -13.73
CA THR A 86 2.05 -12.01 -14.73
C THR A 86 3.48 -11.56 -14.47
N ARG A 87 4.44 -12.49 -14.58
CA ARG A 87 5.84 -12.22 -14.34
C ARG A 87 6.43 -11.26 -15.37
N HIS A 88 6.81 -10.05 -14.96
CA HIS A 88 7.56 -9.11 -15.81
C HIS A 88 8.35 -8.10 -14.99
N LEU A 89 9.37 -7.53 -15.63
CA LEU A 89 10.20 -6.48 -15.03
C LEU A 89 9.36 -5.21 -14.84
N VAL A 90 9.41 -4.65 -13.64
CA VAL A 90 8.73 -3.38 -13.31
C VAL A 90 9.71 -2.22 -13.20
N ARG A 91 9.17 -1.01 -13.07
CA ARG A 91 9.93 0.19 -12.74
C ARG A 91 10.58 0.07 -11.37
N GLN A 92 11.89 -0.13 -11.36
CA GLN A 92 12.68 -0.37 -10.15
C GLN A 92 12.61 0.80 -9.17
N ASP A 93 12.73 2.03 -9.69
CA ASP A 93 12.61 3.30 -8.97
C ASP A 93 11.30 3.42 -8.19
N ALA A 94 10.19 3.00 -8.81
CA ALA A 94 8.86 3.08 -8.20
C ALA A 94 8.74 2.09 -7.03
N LEU A 95 9.21 0.86 -7.21
CA LEU A 95 9.13 -0.17 -6.17
C LEU A 95 10.12 0.07 -5.03
N ASP A 96 11.30 0.62 -5.32
CA ASP A 96 12.25 1.03 -4.28
C ASP A 96 11.73 2.22 -3.46
N THR A 97 11.08 3.18 -4.12
CA THR A 97 10.40 4.28 -3.42
C THR A 97 9.26 3.73 -2.55
N LEU A 98 8.47 2.79 -3.05
CA LEU A 98 7.41 2.14 -2.29
C LEU A 98 7.97 1.39 -1.07
N ALA A 99 9.00 0.57 -1.27
CA ALA A 99 9.68 -0.15 -0.19
C ALA A 99 10.27 0.82 0.84
N GLY A 100 10.87 1.91 0.40
CA GLY A 100 11.32 3.03 1.22
C GLY A 100 10.20 3.61 2.08
N GLY A 101 9.08 3.99 1.45
CA GLY A 101 7.92 4.54 2.13
C GLY A 101 7.29 3.59 3.14
N LEU A 102 7.24 2.28 2.84
CA LEU A 102 6.76 1.27 3.78
C LEU A 102 7.69 1.13 4.99
N ALA A 103 9.01 1.14 4.76
CA ALA A 103 10.01 1.10 5.83
C ALA A 103 9.95 2.34 6.75
N THR A 104 9.66 3.50 6.17
CA THR A 104 9.50 4.77 6.89
C THR A 104 8.03 5.10 7.17
N LEU A 105 7.13 4.11 7.20
CA LEU A 105 5.72 4.39 7.45
C LEU A 105 5.54 4.84 8.91
N PHE A 106 5.19 6.10 9.10
CA PHE A 106 4.98 6.69 10.42
C PHE A 106 3.52 6.57 10.84
N VAL A 107 3.29 6.22 12.10
CA VAL A 107 1.96 6.27 12.70
C VAL A 107 1.69 7.67 13.18
N GLN A 108 0.62 8.30 12.70
CA GLN A 108 0.19 9.61 13.18
C GLN A 108 -0.62 9.49 14.47
N GLN A 109 -1.46 8.45 14.56
CA GLN A 109 -2.29 8.21 15.72
C GLN A 109 -2.44 6.72 16.00
N VAL A 110 -2.33 6.34 17.28
CA VAL A 110 -2.66 5.01 17.77
C VAL A 110 -4.01 5.10 18.49
N ILE A 111 -4.98 4.32 18.05
CA ILE A 111 -6.27 4.16 18.71
C ILE A 111 -6.21 2.84 19.47
N SER A 112 -6.07 2.95 20.78
CA SER A 112 -6.16 1.83 21.72
C SER A 112 -7.63 1.63 22.13
N ASP A 113 -8.01 0.44 22.60
CA ASP A 113 -9.38 0.09 23.04
C ASP A 113 -10.45 0.11 21.94
N VAL A 114 -10.10 -0.42 20.76
CA VAL A 114 -11.04 -0.57 19.65
C VAL A 114 -12.04 -1.69 19.96
N THR A 115 -13.26 -1.29 20.31
CA THR A 115 -14.38 -2.21 20.58
C THR A 115 -15.17 -2.58 19.32
N ASP A 116 -15.17 -1.70 18.31
CA ASP A 116 -15.87 -1.93 17.05
C ASP A 116 -14.98 -1.64 15.84
N LEU A 117 -14.49 -2.70 15.20
CA LEU A 117 -13.68 -2.63 13.98
C LEU A 117 -14.50 -2.22 12.74
N SER A 118 -15.84 -2.32 12.79
CA SER A 118 -16.70 -1.99 11.65
C SER A 118 -16.75 -0.49 11.40
N ALA A 119 -16.72 0.32 12.47
CA ALA A 119 -16.63 1.78 12.41
C ALA A 119 -15.40 2.29 11.64
N TYR A 120 -14.33 1.48 11.61
CA TYR A 120 -13.08 1.79 10.92
C TYR A 120 -12.96 1.11 9.54
N GLY A 121 -13.97 0.35 9.10
CA GLY A 121 -13.92 -0.42 7.86
C GLY A 121 -12.90 -1.57 7.89
N LEU A 122 -12.52 -2.05 9.08
CA LEU A 122 -11.51 -3.10 9.25
C LEU A 122 -12.09 -4.52 9.36
N VAL A 123 -13.41 -4.65 9.48
CA VAL A 123 -14.12 -5.96 9.34
C VAL A 123 -14.10 -6.44 7.89
N THR A 124 -14.29 -5.51 6.95
CA THR A 124 -14.19 -5.76 5.50
C THR A 124 -13.17 -4.78 4.94
N PRO A 125 -11.86 -5.07 5.06
CA PRO A 125 -10.82 -4.13 4.67
C PRO A 125 -10.87 -3.85 3.17
N THR A 126 -10.66 -2.60 2.79
CA THR A 126 -10.56 -2.18 1.39
C THR A 126 -9.33 -2.81 0.74
N TYR A 127 -8.20 -2.77 1.45
CA TYR A 127 -6.94 -3.36 1.00
C TYR A 127 -6.30 -4.25 2.06
N THR A 128 -5.56 -5.26 1.61
CA THR A 128 -4.64 -6.02 2.45
C THR A 128 -3.26 -5.96 1.83
N ILE A 129 -2.29 -5.47 2.58
CA ILE A 129 -0.90 -5.33 2.16
C ILE A 129 -0.07 -6.33 2.96
N VAL A 130 0.60 -7.23 2.27
CA VAL A 130 1.51 -8.22 2.86
C VAL A 130 2.93 -7.87 2.45
N ILE A 131 3.78 -7.64 3.43
CA ILE A 131 5.16 -7.21 3.26
C ILE A 131 6.03 -8.31 3.82
N SER A 132 6.75 -9.01 2.94
CA SER A 132 7.72 -10.03 3.36
C SER A 132 9.11 -9.42 3.37
N ALA A 133 9.66 -9.27 4.56
CA ALA A 133 11.06 -8.95 4.77
C ALA A 133 11.89 -10.24 4.93
N THR A 134 13.21 -10.12 4.88
CA THR A 134 14.15 -11.26 5.02
C THR A 134 13.91 -12.08 6.29
N ASP A 135 13.54 -11.45 7.40
CA ASP A 135 13.41 -12.08 8.73
C ASP A 135 11.97 -12.24 9.22
N ARG A 136 11.00 -11.53 8.62
CA ARG A 136 9.62 -11.44 9.13
C ARG A 136 8.62 -11.05 8.04
N VAL A 137 7.35 -11.35 8.30
CA VAL A 137 6.23 -10.95 7.44
C VAL A 137 5.32 -10.02 8.22
N PHE A 138 4.84 -8.96 7.57
CA PHE A 138 3.84 -8.05 8.10
C PHE A 138 2.61 -8.07 7.22
N THR A 139 1.44 -8.19 7.86
CA THR A 139 0.16 -8.03 7.19
C THR A 139 -0.51 -6.77 7.73
N LEU A 140 -0.86 -5.86 6.83
CA LEU A 140 -1.58 -4.63 7.13
C LEU A 140 -2.94 -4.69 6.44
N THR A 141 -4.01 -4.55 7.21
CA THR A 141 -5.37 -4.38 6.70
C THR A 141 -5.72 -2.91 6.70
N VAL A 142 -6.09 -2.36 5.55
CA VAL A 142 -6.46 -0.96 5.36
C VAL A 142 -7.98 -0.88 5.22
N GLY A 143 -8.61 -0.15 6.13
CA GLY A 143 -10.05 0.05 6.19
C GLY A 143 -10.50 1.33 5.49
N SER A 144 -11.39 2.05 6.15
CA SER A 144 -11.99 3.29 5.65
C SER A 144 -11.03 4.48 5.73
N PRO A 145 -11.19 5.49 4.85
CA PRO A 145 -10.49 6.77 5.00
C PRO A 145 -10.94 7.49 6.27
N THR A 146 -10.05 8.31 6.86
CA THR A 146 -10.39 9.06 8.07
C THR A 146 -11.38 10.19 7.77
N PRO A 147 -12.35 10.48 8.67
CA PRO A 147 -13.40 11.48 8.42
C PRO A 147 -12.88 12.90 8.18
N ILE A 148 -11.77 13.26 8.81
CA ILE A 148 -11.15 14.59 8.72
C ILE A 148 -10.28 14.77 7.48
N GLY A 149 -10.08 13.71 6.67
CA GLY A 149 -9.19 13.73 5.52
C GLY A 149 -7.72 13.82 5.94
N GLY A 150 -6.95 12.77 5.72
CA GLY A 150 -5.53 12.78 6.11
C GLY A 150 -4.87 11.41 6.19
N GLY A 151 -5.65 10.32 6.13
CA GLY A 151 -5.12 8.97 6.13
C GLY A 151 -6.22 7.91 6.00
N TYR A 152 -5.85 6.67 6.26
CA TYR A 152 -6.74 5.52 6.31
C TYR A 152 -6.56 4.83 7.65
N TYR A 153 -7.61 4.20 8.16
CA TYR A 153 -7.45 3.30 9.29
C TYR A 153 -6.69 2.05 8.86
N VAL A 154 -5.57 1.76 9.52
CA VAL A 154 -4.73 0.60 9.26
C VAL A 154 -4.66 -0.24 10.52
N ARG A 155 -4.72 -1.56 10.36
CA ARG A 155 -4.47 -2.49 11.45
C ARG A 155 -3.41 -3.49 11.04
N ARG A 156 -2.51 -3.77 11.98
CA ARG A 156 -1.50 -4.80 11.82
C ARG A 156 -2.05 -6.13 12.33
N GLU A 157 -1.82 -7.20 11.59
CA GLU A 157 -2.18 -8.54 12.03
C GLU A 157 -1.47 -8.90 13.34
N GLY A 158 -2.22 -9.43 14.30
CA GLY A 158 -1.74 -9.74 15.65
C GLY A 158 -1.77 -8.58 16.64
N ASP A 159 -2.08 -7.35 16.20
CA ASP A 159 -2.22 -6.19 17.07
C ASP A 159 -3.71 -5.84 17.30
N PRO A 160 -4.16 -5.62 18.55
CA PRO A 160 -5.51 -5.09 18.81
C PRO A 160 -5.66 -3.60 18.48
N ALA A 161 -4.57 -2.85 18.38
CA ALA A 161 -4.61 -1.41 18.10
C ALA A 161 -4.95 -1.11 16.63
N VAL A 162 -5.55 0.05 16.41
CA VAL A 162 -5.78 0.63 15.08
C VAL A 162 -4.90 1.86 14.93
N TYR A 163 -4.30 2.00 13.75
CA TYR A 163 -3.37 3.06 13.39
C TYR A 163 -3.98 3.97 12.33
N VAL A 164 -3.52 5.22 12.29
CA VAL A 164 -3.83 6.22 11.26
C VAL A 164 -2.54 6.80 10.72
#